data_AF-C9N0H7-F1
#
_entry.id   AF-C9N0H7-F1
#
_cell.length_a   1.000
_cell.length_b   1.000
_cell.length_c   1.000
_cell.angle_alpha   90.00
_cell.angle_beta   90.00
_cell.angle_gamma   90.00
#
_symmetry.space_group_name_H-M   'P 1'
#
loop_
_entity.id
_entity.type
_entity.pdbx_description
1 polymer ?
#
loop_
_entity_poly.entity_id
_entity_poly.type
_entity_poly.pdbx_seq_one_letter_code
_entity_poly.pdbx_strand_id
1 'polypeptide(L)'
;MDKIKEEMREYGIEQYTIIPQVYSRWSKTLKHFNSHVWPGTDSVLVTYLEDEQANEIMRLIKIMKIDLGKSISMGAALLPVDDIIL
;
A
#
# COMPACT_ATOMS: atom_id res chain seq x y z
N MET A 1 5.85 -3.56 -5.63
CA MET A 1 4.38 -3.57 -5.83
C MET A 1 3.91 -4.94 -6.30
N ASP A 2 4.69 -5.64 -7.11
CA ASP A 2 4.28 -6.93 -7.71
C ASP A 2 3.97 -8.02 -6.68
N LYS A 3 4.77 -8.12 -5.60
CA LYS A 3 4.46 -9.05 -4.50
C LYS A 3 3.09 -8.80 -3.86
N ILE A 4 2.69 -7.54 -3.65
CA ILE A 4 1.38 -7.22 -3.07
C ILE A 4 0.26 -7.62 -4.03
N LYS A 5 0.42 -7.39 -5.33
CA LYS A 5 -0.56 -7.80 -6.34
C LYS A 5 -0.72 -9.32 -6.42
N GLU A 6 0.39 -10.04 -6.29
CA GLU A 6 0.40 -11.50 -6.28
C GLU A 6 -0.36 -12.05 -5.07
N GLU A 7 -0.03 -11.57 -3.86
CA GLU A 7 -0.75 -11.94 -2.64
C GLU A 7 -2.24 -11.60 -2.76
N MET A 8 -2.60 -10.39 -3.21
CA MET A 8 -4.01 -10.02 -3.42
C MET A 8 -4.74 -10.95 -4.39
N ARG A 9 -4.08 -11.35 -5.48
CA ARG A 9 -4.65 -12.28 -6.47
C ARG A 9 -4.88 -13.66 -5.86
N GLU A 10 -3.98 -14.16 -5.02
CA GLU A 10 -4.16 -15.43 -4.31
C GLU A 10 -5.38 -15.43 -3.37
N TYR A 11 -5.73 -14.26 -2.84
CA TYR A 11 -6.93 -14.05 -2.00
C TYR A 11 -8.19 -13.67 -2.81
N GLY A 12 -8.14 -13.78 -4.15
CA GLY A 12 -9.30 -13.54 -5.03
C GLY A 12 -9.62 -12.06 -5.28
N ILE A 13 -8.66 -11.16 -5.07
CA ILE A 13 -8.87 -9.72 -5.20
C ILE A 13 -8.31 -9.25 -6.53
N GLU A 14 -9.23 -8.96 -7.45
CA GLU A 14 -8.90 -8.58 -8.82
C GLU A 14 -9.11 -7.09 -9.08
N GLN A 15 -9.97 -6.44 -8.29
CA GLN A 15 -10.34 -5.04 -8.47
C GLN A 15 -9.47 -4.13 -7.60
N TYR A 16 -8.58 -3.39 -8.24
CA TYR A 16 -7.78 -2.37 -7.57
C TYR A 16 -7.42 -1.22 -8.52
N THR A 17 -7.19 -0.06 -7.93
CA THR A 17 -6.64 1.12 -8.60
C THR A 17 -5.20 1.33 -8.15
N ILE A 18 -4.32 1.64 -9.09
CA ILE A 18 -2.93 2.02 -8.80
C ILE A 18 -2.74 3.48 -9.16
N ILE A 19 -2.22 4.26 -8.21
CA ILE A 19 -1.66 5.58 -8.43
C ILE A 19 -0.14 5.39 -8.49
N PRO A 20 0.47 5.34 -9.69
CA PRO A 20 1.82 4.82 -9.88
C PRO A 20 2.93 5.76 -9.41
N GLN A 21 2.64 7.06 -9.30
CA GLN A 21 3.61 8.06 -8.89
C GLN A 21 2.99 9.05 -7.91
N VAL A 22 3.43 8.95 -6.65
CA VAL A 22 3.02 9.81 -5.55
C VAL A 22 4.26 10.41 -4.92
N TYR A 23 4.24 11.72 -4.71
CA TYR A 23 5.32 12.46 -4.07
C TYR A 23 4.98 12.56 -2.59
N SER A 24 5.75 11.89 -1.75
CA SER A 24 5.47 11.81 -0.31
C SER A 24 6.72 12.07 0.51
N ARG A 25 6.53 12.53 1.75
CA ARG A 25 7.60 12.67 2.74
C ARG A 25 7.09 12.16 4.08
N TRP A 26 7.69 11.06 4.55
CA TRP A 26 7.27 10.39 5.78
C TRP A 26 7.99 10.92 7.02
N SER A 27 9.27 11.25 6.90
CA SER A 27 10.05 11.88 7.98
C SER A 27 11.25 12.62 7.38
N LYS A 28 12.03 13.31 8.23
CA LYS A 28 13.30 13.92 7.78
C LYS A 28 14.35 12.89 7.35
N THR A 29 14.22 11.64 7.80
CA THR A 29 15.27 10.60 7.71
C THR A 29 14.89 9.36 6.90
N LEU A 30 13.61 9.16 6.56
CA LEU A 30 13.11 7.89 6.03
C LEU A 30 12.66 7.97 4.55
N LYS A 31 12.29 9.16 4.05
CA LYS A 31 11.90 9.38 2.64
C LYS A 31 11.89 10.86 2.27
N HIS A 32 12.29 11.18 1.04
CA HIS A 32 12.44 12.56 0.55
C HIS A 32 11.55 12.80 -0.67
N PHE A 33 11.18 14.07 -0.87
CA PHE A 33 10.38 14.51 -2.00
C PHE A 33 11.23 14.39 -3.26
N ASN A 34 10.77 13.61 -4.25
CA ASN A 34 11.47 13.30 -5.50
C ASN A 34 12.17 14.54 -6.12
N SER A 35 13.47 14.67 -5.89
CA SER A 35 14.26 15.83 -6.31
C SER A 35 15.53 15.38 -7.02
N HIS A 36 16.16 16.30 -7.75
CA HIS A 36 17.41 16.03 -8.48
C HIS A 36 18.57 15.57 -7.57
N VAL A 37 18.55 15.93 -6.28
CA VAL A 37 19.55 15.50 -5.28
C VAL A 37 19.15 14.21 -4.59
N TRP A 38 17.85 13.97 -4.43
CA TRP A 38 17.32 12.80 -3.73
C TRP A 38 16.10 12.24 -4.48
N PRO A 39 16.33 11.36 -5.48
CA PRO A 39 15.25 10.79 -6.27
C PRO A 39 14.47 9.75 -5.47
N GLY A 40 13.15 9.69 -5.66
CA GLY A 40 12.28 8.73 -4.98
C GLY A 40 10.80 9.11 -5.04
N THR A 41 9.98 8.23 -5.61
CA THR A 41 8.51 8.35 -5.62
C THR A 41 7.86 7.10 -5.04
N ASP A 42 6.64 7.28 -4.54
CA ASP A 42 5.80 6.19 -4.06
C ASP A 42 4.75 5.79 -5.07
N SER A 43 4.12 4.66 -4.81
CA SER A 43 2.87 4.25 -5.46
C SER A 43 1.86 3.89 -4.39
N VAL A 44 0.59 4.16 -4.68
CA VAL A 44 -0.53 3.81 -3.82
C VAL A 44 -1.39 2.80 -4.56
N LEU A 45 -1.78 1.74 -3.86
CA LEU A 45 -2.79 0.79 -4.31
C LEU A 45 -4.04 1.02 -3.46
N VAL A 46 -5.19 1.13 -4.12
CA VAL A 46 -6.50 1.27 -3.48
C VAL A 46 -7.38 0.12 -3.97
N THR A 47 -8.08 -0.54 -3.07
CA THR A 47 -9.05 -1.59 -3.37
C THR A 47 -10.22 -1.47 -2.40
N TYR A 48 -11.39 -1.94 -2.82
CA TYR A 48 -12.58 -2.02 -1.99
C TYR A 48 -12.86 -3.48 -1.69
N LEU A 49 -13.12 -3.78 -0.42
CA LEU A 49 -13.16 -5.14 0.09
C LEU A 49 -14.21 -5.24 1.19
N GLU A 50 -14.78 -6.43 1.31
CA GLU A 50 -15.55 -6.81 2.50
C GLU A 50 -14.65 -6.81 3.75
N ASP A 51 -15.24 -6.54 4.91
CA ASP A 51 -14.51 -6.37 6.17
C ASP A 51 -13.59 -7.55 6.52
N GLU A 52 -14.05 -8.78 6.27
CA GLU A 52 -13.25 -9.98 6.54
C GLU A 52 -11.98 -10.02 5.69
N GLN A 53 -12.10 -9.77 4.38
CA GLN A 53 -10.98 -9.74 3.45
C GLN A 53 -10.03 -8.57 3.75
N ALA A 54 -10.57 -7.40 4.07
CA ALA A 54 -9.79 -6.22 4.43
C ALA A 54 -8.92 -6.46 5.67
N ASN A 55 -9.48 -7.12 6.69
CA ASN A 55 -8.75 -7.47 7.90
C ASN A 55 -7.64 -8.48 7.63
N GLU A 56 -7.89 -9.49 6.79
CA GLU A 56 -6.89 -10.49 6.47
C GLU A 56 -5.72 -9.91 5.66
N ILE A 57 -5.99 -9.07 4.66
CA ILE A 57 -4.92 -8.36 3.94
C ILE A 57 -4.13 -7.45 4.88
N MET A 58 -4.81 -6.74 5.77
CA MET A 58 -4.13 -5.88 6.75
C MET A 58 -3.18 -6.70 7.64
N ARG A 59 -3.55 -7.94 7.99
CA ARG A 59 -2.68 -8.87 8.72
C ARG A 59 -1.44 -9.23 7.88
N LEU A 60 -1.61 -9.56 6.60
CA LEU A 60 -0.51 -9.88 5.68
C LEU A 60 0.43 -8.70 5.48
N ILE A 61 -0.09 -7.49 5.24
CA ILE A 61 0.71 -6.28 5.09
C ILE A 61 1.55 -6.01 6.34
N LYS A 62 1.00 -6.23 7.54
CA LYS A 62 1.75 -6.09 8.79
C LYS A 62 2.92 -7.09 8.87
N ILE A 63 2.71 -8.34 8.46
CA ILE A 63 3.78 -9.36 8.39
C ILE A 63 4.85 -8.92 7.37
N MET A 64 4.45 -8.54 6.16
CA MET A 64 5.37 -8.05 5.13
C MET A 64 6.16 -6.83 5.61
N LYS A 65 5.53 -5.92 6.36
CA LYS A 65 6.19 -4.72 6.88
C LYS A 65 7.30 -5.06 7.88
N ILE A 66 7.13 -6.11 8.67
CA ILE A 66 8.16 -6.62 9.58
C ILE A 66 9.37 -7.13 8.77
N ASP A 67 9.11 -7.90 7.71
CA ASP A 67 10.16 -8.49 6.86
C ASP A 67 10.95 -7.45 6.05
N LEU A 68 10.31 -6.35 5.62
CA LEU A 68 10.92 -5.29 4.82
C LEU A 68 11.99 -4.46 5.57
N GLY A 69 12.09 -4.61 6.90
CA GLY A 69 13.05 -3.88 7.71
C GLY A 69 12.75 -2.39 7.90
N LYS A 70 13.64 -1.69 8.62
CA LYS A 70 13.42 -0.30 9.07
C LYS A 70 13.59 0.75 7.97
N SER A 71 14.30 0.43 6.89
CA SER A 71 14.70 1.38 5.84
C SER A 71 13.66 1.55 4.74
N ILE A 72 12.68 0.64 4.65
CA ILE A 72 11.61 0.69 3.65
C ILE A 72 10.34 1.21 4.31
N SER A 73 9.90 2.39 3.88
CA SER A 73 8.66 3.02 4.33
C SER A 73 7.47 2.44 3.55
N MET A 74 6.56 1.82 4.29
CA MET A 74 5.29 1.28 3.82
C MET A 74 4.22 1.65 4.85
N GLY A 75 3.09 2.16 4.36
CA GLY A 75 1.90 2.41 5.17
C GLY A 75 0.70 1.75 4.51
N ALA A 76 -0.25 1.34 5.34
CA ALA A 76 -1.56 0.88 4.92
C ALA A 76 -2.60 1.44 5.87
N ALA A 77 -3.75 1.79 5.33
CA ALA A 77 -4.87 2.31 6.07
C ALA A 77 -6.14 1.56 5.64
N LEU A 78 -7.02 1.29 6.60
CA LEU A 78 -8.35 0.80 6.36
C LEU A 78 -9.31 1.98 6.58
N LEU A 79 -10.08 2.29 5.56
CA LEU A 79 -11.06 3.37 5.59
C LEU A 79 -12.44 2.71 5.47
N PRO A 80 -13.39 3.00 6.38
CA PRO A 80 -14.75 2.51 6.24
C PRO A 80 -15.38 3.12 5.00
N VAL A 81 -16.17 2.32 4.29
CA VAL A 81 -16.92 2.75 3.12
C VAL A 81 -18.36 2.31 3.35
N ASP A 82 -19.25 3.29 3.48
CA ASP A 82 -20.65 3.01 3.83
C ASP A 82 -21.42 2.38 2.67
N ASP A 83 -21.16 2.84 1.44
CA ASP A 83 -21.78 2.36 0.22
C ASP A 83 -20.82 2.45 -0.97
N ILE A 84 -20.90 1.47 -1.87
CA ILE A 84 -20.15 1.46 -3.13
C ILE A 84 -21.13 1.23 -4.27
N ILE A 85 -21.10 2.14 -5.24
CA ILE A 85 -21.81 1.97 -6.51
C ILE A 85 -20.75 1.53 -7.53
N LEU A 86 -20.78 0.25 -7.89
CA LEU A 86 -19.89 -0.37 -8.87
C LEU A 86 -20.51 -0.37 -10.27
#